data_AF-A0A6G8G1Y0-F1
#
_entry.id   AF-A0A6G8G1Y0-F1
#
_cell.length_a   1.000
_cell.length_b   1.000
_cell.length_c   1.000
_cell.angle_alpha   90.00
_cell.angle_beta   90.00
_cell.angle_gamma   90.00
#
_symmetry.space_group_name_H-M   'P 1'
#
loop_
_entity.id
_entity.type
_entity.pdbx_description
1 polymer ?
#
loop_
_entity_poly.entity_id
_entity_poly.type
_entity_poly.pdbx_seq_one_letter_code
_entity_poly.pdbx_strand_id
1 'polypeptide(L)'
;MTARSSAPTPVRRTRRVARGGAAATAALAVVALAACTTSGKEEPGLGPDPSVSSSSASPSATPDPSTSSASPSPSTTLAGFSLEEQKTAGWPELGSSIGIGVESRVGKHTGYDRVVYQFSKAGTPTYRVRWVDAPVEDGSGDRRDVPGDAWLEVMVTSVDIPGESAPSPDDPLPATLKGTGIASADAIWGGFEGYGQQFIGVTGGQRPFRVSLLTGPTRLVVDVAR
;
A
#
# COMPACT_ATOMS: atom_id res chain seq x y z
N MET A 1 -57.20 -10.73 24.46
CA MET A 1 -56.42 -9.54 24.87
C MET A 1 -55.24 -9.44 23.95
N THR A 2 -55.34 -8.59 22.92
CA THR A 2 -54.43 -8.56 21.77
C THR A 2 -53.71 -7.21 21.80
N ALA A 3 -52.44 -7.20 22.24
CA ALA A 3 -51.65 -5.99 22.32
C ALA A 3 -51.05 -5.66 20.95
N ARG A 4 -51.44 -4.51 20.41
CA ARG A 4 -50.97 -3.95 19.14
C ARG A 4 -49.51 -3.50 19.25
N SER A 5 -48.72 -3.94 18.27
CA SER A 5 -47.37 -3.45 17.97
C SER A 5 -47.45 -2.05 17.35
N SER A 6 -46.67 -1.10 17.87
CA SER A 6 -46.51 0.24 17.31
C SER A 6 -45.20 0.32 16.53
N ALA A 7 -45.31 0.54 15.21
CA ALA A 7 -44.16 0.78 14.32
C ALA A 7 -43.65 2.23 14.44
N PRO A 8 -42.33 2.48 14.28
CA PRO A 8 -41.78 3.83 14.33
C PRO A 8 -41.96 4.60 13.02
N THR A 9 -42.26 5.90 13.17
CA THR A 9 -42.44 6.91 12.12
C THR A 9 -41.15 7.20 11.34
N PRO A 10 -41.16 7.25 9.99
CA PRO A 10 -39.96 7.60 9.23
C PRO A 10 -39.69 9.12 9.26
N VAL A 11 -38.48 9.51 9.70
CA VAL A 11 -37.97 10.89 9.62
C VAL A 11 -37.49 11.17 8.19
N ARG A 12 -38.18 12.08 7.51
CA ARG A 12 -37.92 12.50 6.13
C ARG A 12 -36.74 13.49 6.11
N ARG A 13 -35.52 13.03 5.80
CA ARG A 13 -34.37 13.92 5.56
C ARG A 13 -34.50 14.59 4.19
N THR A 14 -34.68 15.91 4.19
CA THR A 14 -34.69 16.75 2.98
C THR A 14 -33.25 16.99 2.50
N ARG A 15 -32.94 16.53 1.28
CA ARG A 15 -31.68 16.87 0.59
C ARG A 15 -31.75 18.32 0.12
N ARG A 16 -30.91 19.21 0.67
CA ARG A 16 -30.66 20.52 0.07
C ARG A 16 -29.65 20.34 -1.06
N VAL A 17 -30.12 20.53 -2.30
CA VAL A 17 -29.29 20.68 -3.49
C VAL A 17 -28.92 22.16 -3.58
N ALA A 18 -27.64 22.49 -3.44
CA ALA A 18 -27.13 23.81 -3.78
C ALA A 18 -26.49 23.74 -5.17
N ARG A 19 -27.13 24.42 -6.12
CA ARG A 19 -26.58 24.77 -7.44
C ARG A 19 -25.94 26.16 -7.34
N GLY A 20 -24.77 26.31 -7.93
CA GLY A 20 -24.13 27.58 -8.29
C GLY A 20 -22.76 27.21 -8.84
N GLY A 21 -22.30 27.65 -10.00
CA GLY A 21 -22.70 28.72 -10.90
C GLY A 21 -21.38 29.13 -11.57
N ALA A 22 -21.30 29.00 -12.90
CA ALA A 22 -20.10 29.18 -13.69
C ALA A 22 -19.62 30.65 -13.73
N ALA A 23 -18.31 30.86 -13.89
CA ALA A 23 -17.75 32.00 -14.61
C ALA A 23 -16.30 31.73 -15.03
N ALA A 24 -16.04 31.80 -16.33
CA ALA A 24 -14.73 31.81 -16.95
C ALA A 24 -14.27 33.27 -17.15
N THR A 25 -12.98 33.55 -16.98
CA THR A 25 -12.32 34.70 -17.61
C THR A 25 -10.86 34.37 -17.91
N ALA A 26 -10.54 34.40 -19.21
CA ALA A 26 -9.19 34.40 -19.75
C ALA A 26 -8.58 35.80 -19.64
N ALA A 27 -7.28 35.89 -19.39
CA ALA A 27 -6.51 37.11 -19.65
C ALA A 27 -5.10 36.73 -20.14
N LEU A 28 -4.85 37.05 -21.41
CA LEU A 28 -3.54 37.11 -22.05
C LEU A 28 -2.69 38.20 -21.39
N ALA A 29 -1.39 37.92 -21.21
CA ALA A 29 -0.37 38.96 -21.17
C ALA A 29 0.86 38.50 -21.96
N VAL A 30 1.14 39.22 -23.05
CA VAL A 30 2.28 39.11 -23.95
C VAL A 30 3.27 40.21 -23.56
N VAL A 31 4.55 39.88 -23.30
CA VAL A 31 5.70 40.79 -23.47
C VAL A 31 6.94 40.01 -23.91
N ALA A 32 7.75 40.67 -24.73
CA ALA A 32 8.65 40.17 -25.75
C ALA A 32 10.16 40.12 -25.37
N LEU A 33 10.87 39.26 -26.13
CA LEU A 33 12.26 39.29 -26.63
C LEU A 33 13.44 39.78 -25.76
N ALA A 34 14.42 38.88 -25.57
CA ALA A 34 15.84 39.20 -25.77
C ALA A 34 16.56 37.97 -26.36
N ALA A 35 17.21 38.19 -27.50
CA ALA A 35 17.95 37.21 -28.29
C ALA A 35 19.44 37.18 -27.88
N CYS A 36 20.11 36.04 -28.07
CA CYS A 36 21.47 35.98 -28.60
C CYS A 36 21.76 34.58 -29.19
N THR A 37 21.71 34.58 -30.52
CA THR A 37 22.31 33.70 -31.53
C THR A 37 23.58 32.92 -31.15
N THR A 38 23.66 31.66 -31.61
CA THR A 38 24.72 31.23 -32.52
C THR A 38 24.27 30.01 -33.34
N SER A 39 24.69 29.98 -34.61
CA SER A 39 24.14 29.20 -35.72
C SER A 39 24.99 27.98 -36.11
N GLY A 40 24.32 26.99 -36.70
CA GLY A 40 24.86 26.01 -37.66
C GLY A 40 23.73 25.06 -38.08
N LYS A 41 23.02 25.27 -39.21
CA LYS A 41 23.30 24.79 -40.59
C LYS A 41 23.71 23.30 -40.62
N GLU A 42 23.13 22.38 -41.39
CA GLU A 42 22.24 22.42 -42.57
C GLU A 42 21.63 21.00 -42.78
N GLU A 43 20.71 20.91 -43.73
CA GLU A 43 19.58 19.99 -43.89
C GLU A 43 19.87 18.86 -44.95
N PRO A 44 18.89 18.32 -45.71
CA PRO A 44 18.18 17.03 -45.59
C PRO A 44 18.54 15.96 -46.64
N GLY A 45 17.87 14.80 -46.56
CA GLY A 45 17.72 13.87 -47.68
C GLY A 45 16.47 12.99 -47.62
N LEU A 46 15.36 13.51 -48.13
CA LEU A 46 14.27 12.91 -48.93
C LEU A 46 13.90 11.40 -48.77
N GLY A 47 12.60 11.14 -48.55
CA GLY A 47 11.96 9.83 -48.81
C GLY A 47 11.94 9.45 -50.31
N PRO A 48 11.43 8.26 -50.69
CA PRO A 48 9.96 8.05 -50.72
C PRO A 48 9.43 6.60 -50.49
N ASP A 49 8.14 6.52 -50.13
CA ASP A 49 7.05 5.60 -50.56
C ASP A 49 7.12 4.04 -50.51
N PRO A 50 5.94 3.35 -50.52
CA PRO A 50 5.70 2.07 -49.85
C PRO A 50 5.76 0.84 -50.77
N SER A 51 5.84 -0.35 -50.18
CA SER A 51 5.54 -1.62 -50.87
C SER A 51 5.06 -2.72 -49.92
N VAL A 52 4.22 -3.56 -50.52
CA VAL A 52 3.29 -4.52 -49.92
C VAL A 52 3.86 -5.96 -49.87
N SER A 53 3.22 -6.78 -49.01
CA SER A 53 2.91 -8.22 -49.17
C SER A 53 3.86 -9.33 -48.68
N SER A 54 3.24 -10.20 -47.87
CA SER A 54 3.19 -11.68 -47.94
C SER A 54 4.16 -12.58 -47.14
N SER A 55 3.54 -13.26 -46.16
CA SER A 55 3.60 -14.68 -45.76
C SER A 55 4.80 -15.59 -46.11
N SER A 56 5.31 -16.34 -45.11
CA SER A 56 5.56 -17.80 -45.20
C SER A 56 5.89 -18.42 -43.82
N ALA A 57 5.66 -19.72 -43.67
CA ALA A 57 5.52 -20.49 -42.41
C ALA A 57 6.74 -21.38 -42.02
N SER A 58 6.86 -21.70 -40.71
CA SER A 58 7.21 -22.96 -39.96
C SER A 58 8.23 -24.01 -40.51
N PRO A 59 8.68 -25.06 -39.76
CA PRO A 59 8.76 -25.38 -38.31
C PRO A 59 10.16 -25.94 -37.84
N SER A 60 10.22 -26.52 -36.61
CA SER A 60 11.06 -27.67 -36.15
C SER A 60 12.19 -27.32 -35.13
N ALA A 61 12.58 -28.10 -34.10
CA ALA A 61 12.03 -29.10 -33.16
C ALA A 61 13.13 -29.41 -32.10
N THR A 62 12.76 -29.59 -30.81
CA THR A 62 13.18 -30.57 -29.73
C THR A 62 14.67 -31.04 -29.60
N PRO A 63 15.28 -31.36 -28.42
CA PRO A 63 14.69 -31.95 -27.18
C PRO A 63 15.18 -31.49 -25.78
N ASP A 64 14.38 -31.86 -24.78
CA ASP A 64 14.65 -31.96 -23.33
C ASP A 64 15.70 -33.03 -22.97
N PRO A 65 16.43 -32.83 -21.86
CA PRO A 65 16.80 -33.93 -20.98
C PRO A 65 16.20 -33.78 -19.56
N SER A 66 15.33 -34.74 -19.23
CA SER A 66 14.80 -35.00 -17.89
C SER A 66 15.93 -35.17 -16.86
N THR A 67 15.95 -34.31 -15.84
CA THR A 67 16.73 -34.55 -14.62
C THR A 67 15.77 -34.74 -13.46
N SER A 68 15.79 -35.94 -12.86
CA SER A 68 15.06 -36.24 -11.63
C SER A 68 15.63 -35.39 -10.49
N SER A 69 14.91 -34.34 -10.10
CA SER A 69 15.20 -33.59 -8.88
C SER A 69 14.35 -34.18 -7.75
N ALA A 70 15.01 -34.86 -6.81
CA ALA A 70 14.41 -35.19 -5.52
C ALA A 70 13.84 -33.90 -4.92
N SER A 71 12.56 -33.93 -4.55
CA SER A 71 11.85 -32.80 -3.94
C SER A 71 12.20 -32.77 -2.45
N PRO A 72 13.01 -31.80 -1.95
CA PRO A 72 13.06 -31.56 -0.52
C PRO A 72 11.68 -31.02 -0.12
N SER A 73 10.93 -31.80 0.67
CA SER A 73 9.73 -31.29 1.31
C SER A 73 10.17 -30.16 2.27
N PRO A 74 9.81 -28.89 2.03
CA PRO A 74 10.21 -27.83 2.95
C PRO A 74 9.28 -27.90 4.15
N SER A 75 9.65 -28.68 5.16
CA SER A 75 9.22 -28.41 6.52
C SER A 75 9.95 -27.15 6.97
N THR A 76 9.47 -26.00 6.50
CA THR A 76 9.94 -24.70 6.94
C THR A 76 9.47 -24.55 8.39
N THR A 77 10.29 -24.97 9.35
CA THR A 77 10.17 -24.45 10.71
C THR A 77 10.33 -22.94 10.60
N LEU A 78 9.21 -22.21 10.66
CA LEU A 78 9.09 -20.77 10.47
C LEU A 78 9.74 -20.06 11.68
N ALA A 79 11.06 -20.05 11.71
CA ALA A 79 11.83 -19.40 12.77
C ALA A 79 11.43 -17.91 12.90
N GLY A 80 11.21 -17.48 14.14
CA GLY A 80 10.82 -16.12 14.48
C GLY A 80 9.32 -15.81 14.42
N PHE A 81 8.48 -16.74 13.99
CA PHE A 81 7.03 -16.58 14.04
C PHE A 81 6.49 -16.88 15.44
N SER A 82 5.67 -15.98 15.97
CA SER A 82 5.03 -16.11 17.29
C SER A 82 3.67 -15.40 17.31
N LEU A 83 2.80 -15.77 18.25
CA LEU A 83 1.57 -15.01 18.53
C LEU A 83 1.84 -13.78 19.42
N GLU A 84 2.99 -13.74 20.07
CA GLU A 84 3.34 -12.69 21.03
C GLU A 84 3.67 -11.35 20.35
N GLU A 85 3.55 -10.25 21.12
CA GLU A 85 3.99 -8.91 20.70
C GLU A 85 5.46 -8.94 20.24
N GLN A 86 5.74 -8.28 19.11
CA GLN A 86 7.10 -8.03 18.64
C GLN A 86 7.38 -6.53 18.62
N LYS A 87 8.51 -6.13 19.19
CA LYS A 87 8.96 -4.73 19.19
C LYS A 87 10.47 -4.63 19.08
N THR A 88 10.94 -3.53 18.52
CA THR A 88 12.36 -3.18 18.58
C THR A 88 12.78 -2.91 20.02
N ALA A 89 14.01 -3.28 20.39
CA ALA A 89 14.62 -2.77 21.62
C ALA A 89 14.62 -1.23 21.61
N GLY A 90 14.32 -0.61 22.75
CA GLY A 90 14.22 0.85 22.84
C GLY A 90 12.89 1.44 22.36
N TRP A 91 11.89 0.65 21.97
CA TRP A 91 10.53 1.19 21.75
C TRP A 91 10.03 1.97 22.99
N PRO A 92 9.48 3.20 22.87
CA PRO A 92 9.10 3.93 21.65
C PRO A 92 10.08 5.06 21.25
N GLU A 93 11.39 4.87 21.38
CA GLU A 93 12.38 5.89 21.02
C GLU A 93 12.21 6.37 19.57
N LEU A 94 12.18 7.71 19.42
CA LEU A 94 12.14 8.39 18.13
C LEU A 94 13.58 8.59 17.64
N GLY A 95 13.80 8.29 16.36
CA GLY A 95 15.03 8.61 15.64
C GLY A 95 14.80 9.66 14.55
N SER A 96 15.72 9.72 13.59
CA SER A 96 15.55 10.53 12.38
C SER A 96 14.26 10.19 11.65
N SER A 97 13.58 11.22 11.15
CA SER A 97 12.37 11.10 10.34
C SER A 97 12.55 10.12 9.18
N ILE A 98 11.59 9.19 9.04
CA ILE A 98 11.47 8.29 7.89
C ILE A 98 10.48 8.81 6.83
N GLY A 99 9.98 10.03 7.01
CA GLY A 99 9.01 10.63 6.09
C GLY A 99 7.60 10.11 6.33
N ILE A 100 6.82 10.08 5.26
CA ILE A 100 5.44 9.58 5.22
C ILE A 100 5.42 8.18 4.60
N GLY A 101 4.36 7.41 4.83
CA GLY A 101 4.14 6.19 4.06
C GLY A 101 3.79 6.52 2.62
N VAL A 102 4.36 5.75 1.70
CA VAL A 102 4.10 5.91 0.26
C VAL A 102 3.32 4.73 -0.31
N GLU A 103 3.42 3.56 0.31
CA GLU A 103 2.77 2.35 -0.21
C GLU A 103 2.67 1.26 0.86
N SER A 104 1.62 0.46 0.74
CA SER A 104 1.53 -0.87 1.34
C SER A 104 1.34 -1.94 0.27
N ARG A 105 2.08 -3.05 0.41
CA ARG A 105 1.98 -4.22 -0.49
C ARG A 105 1.64 -5.47 0.29
N VAL A 106 0.80 -6.31 -0.31
CA VAL A 106 0.56 -7.67 0.16
C VAL A 106 1.03 -8.69 -0.88
N GLY A 107 1.82 -9.67 -0.42
CA GLY A 107 2.41 -10.71 -1.27
C GLY A 107 2.25 -12.10 -0.67
N LYS A 108 1.98 -13.07 -1.54
CA LYS A 108 1.91 -14.49 -1.17
C LYS A 108 3.31 -15.11 -1.16
N HIS A 109 3.63 -15.81 -0.08
CA HIS A 109 4.84 -16.62 0.01
C HIS A 109 4.51 -18.05 0.45
N THR A 110 5.51 -18.94 0.38
CA THR A 110 5.38 -20.31 0.90
C THR A 110 5.32 -20.27 2.42
N GLY A 111 4.17 -20.64 3.00
CA GLY A 111 3.94 -20.73 4.44
C GLY A 111 3.54 -19.44 5.14
N TYR A 112 3.56 -18.30 4.46
CA TYR A 112 3.16 -17.00 5.04
C TYR A 112 2.66 -16.03 3.97
N ASP A 113 1.91 -15.03 4.40
CA ASP A 113 1.60 -13.82 3.65
C ASP A 113 2.45 -12.67 4.18
N ARG A 114 2.91 -11.79 3.29
CA ARG A 114 3.77 -10.66 3.63
C ARG A 114 3.03 -9.37 3.40
N VAL A 115 3.01 -8.51 4.42
CA VAL A 115 2.62 -7.11 4.33
C VAL A 115 3.88 -6.25 4.40
N VAL A 116 4.02 -5.27 3.51
CA VAL A 116 5.17 -4.35 3.48
C VAL A 116 4.68 -2.92 3.48
N TYR A 117 5.08 -2.15 4.48
CA TYR A 117 4.90 -0.70 4.53
C TYR A 117 6.19 -0.02 4.08
N GLN A 118 6.13 0.83 3.06
CA GLN A 118 7.26 1.60 2.57
C GLN A 118 7.13 3.09 2.93
N PHE A 119 8.24 3.71 3.32
CA PHE A 119 8.30 5.12 3.71
C PHE A 119 9.17 5.94 2.76
N SER A 120 8.90 7.25 2.69
CA SER A 120 9.50 8.15 1.70
C SER A 120 10.95 8.57 1.98
N LYS A 121 11.43 8.40 3.22
CA LYS A 121 12.82 8.67 3.59
C LYS A 121 13.47 7.44 4.21
N ALA A 122 14.81 7.41 4.11
CA ALA A 122 15.60 6.43 4.81
C ALA A 122 15.70 6.76 6.31
N GLY A 123 15.79 5.73 7.14
CA GLY A 123 16.01 5.84 8.57
C GLY A 123 15.78 4.51 9.27
N THR A 124 15.96 4.50 10.59
CA THR A 124 15.88 3.30 11.43
C THR A 124 14.82 3.53 12.51
N PRO A 125 13.53 3.34 12.19
CA PRO A 125 12.47 3.52 13.16
C PRO A 125 12.47 2.38 14.18
N THR A 126 11.89 2.62 15.34
CA THR A 126 11.44 1.55 16.24
C THR A 126 10.00 1.16 15.87
N TYR A 127 9.60 -0.07 16.19
CA TYR A 127 8.22 -0.54 15.94
C TYR A 127 7.68 -1.33 17.13
N ARG A 128 6.35 -1.44 17.19
CA ARG A 128 5.61 -2.42 18.00
C ARG A 128 4.49 -3.00 17.16
N VAL A 129 4.39 -4.32 17.13
CA VAL A 129 3.34 -5.05 16.43
C VAL A 129 2.73 -6.07 17.38
N ARG A 130 1.41 -6.06 17.52
CA ARG A 130 0.68 -6.92 18.45
C ARG A 130 -0.75 -7.17 18.00
N TRP A 131 -1.34 -8.27 18.46
CA TRP A 131 -2.77 -8.48 18.31
C TRP A 131 -3.57 -7.57 19.24
N VAL A 132 -4.70 -7.06 18.76
CA VAL A 132 -5.64 -6.23 19.53
C VAL A 132 -7.07 -6.75 19.39
N ASP A 133 -7.90 -6.51 20.41
CA ASP A 133 -9.31 -6.92 20.39
C ASP A 133 -10.17 -6.07 19.44
N ALA A 134 -9.71 -4.84 19.16
CA ALA A 134 -10.37 -3.91 18.26
C ALA A 134 -9.36 -2.94 17.64
N PRO A 135 -9.53 -2.58 16.35
CA PRO A 135 -8.76 -1.52 15.72
C PRO A 135 -9.25 -0.15 16.21
N VAL A 136 -8.62 0.35 17.26
CA VAL A 136 -8.93 1.65 17.87
C VAL A 136 -7.81 2.63 17.55
N GLU A 137 -8.17 3.75 16.93
CA GLU A 137 -7.22 4.79 16.54
C GLU A 137 -6.61 5.46 17.77
N ASP A 138 -5.29 5.62 17.73
CA ASP A 138 -4.57 6.38 18.73
C ASP A 138 -4.93 7.87 18.65
N GLY A 139 -4.88 8.57 19.78
CA GLY A 139 -5.28 9.98 19.90
C GLY A 139 -6.80 10.20 19.94
N SER A 140 -7.58 9.67 18.99
CA SER A 140 -9.05 9.85 18.97
C SER A 140 -9.78 8.87 19.87
N GLY A 141 -9.30 7.63 19.95
CA GLY A 141 -10.00 6.52 20.63
C GLY A 141 -11.18 5.96 19.82
N ASP A 142 -11.35 6.38 18.56
CA ASP A 142 -12.42 5.91 17.69
C ASP A 142 -12.11 4.51 17.13
N ARG A 143 -13.15 3.68 16.97
CA ARG A 143 -13.00 2.38 16.32
C ARG A 143 -12.99 2.56 14.80
N ARG A 144 -11.94 2.07 14.14
CA ARG A 144 -11.83 2.02 12.68
C ARG A 144 -12.53 0.77 12.13
N ASP A 145 -13.17 0.89 10.98
CA ASP A 145 -13.70 -0.26 10.25
C ASP A 145 -12.58 -0.92 9.43
N VAL A 146 -12.00 -2.01 9.94
CA VAL A 146 -10.92 -2.76 9.30
C VAL A 146 -11.42 -4.17 8.99
N PRO A 147 -11.53 -4.58 7.72
CA PRO A 147 -11.97 -5.93 7.35
C PRO A 147 -11.09 -7.02 7.95
N GLY A 148 -11.66 -8.03 8.59
CA GLY A 148 -10.93 -9.18 9.16
C GLY A 148 -11.64 -9.82 10.34
N ASP A 149 -11.16 -10.99 10.76
CA ASP A 149 -11.64 -11.73 11.94
C ASP A 149 -10.75 -11.49 13.18
N ALA A 150 -9.50 -11.06 12.96
CA ALA A 150 -8.55 -10.61 13.96
C ALA A 150 -7.73 -9.43 13.43
N TRP A 151 -7.24 -8.57 14.33
CA TRP A 151 -6.53 -7.34 13.95
C TRP A 151 -5.15 -7.28 14.59
N LEU A 152 -4.13 -7.10 13.75
CA LEU A 152 -2.77 -6.85 14.17
C LEU A 152 -2.52 -5.34 14.08
N GLU A 153 -2.28 -4.71 15.23
CA GLU A 153 -1.87 -3.30 15.31
C GLU A 153 -0.38 -3.21 14.94
N VAL A 154 -0.08 -2.31 14.00
CA VAL A 154 1.27 -1.96 13.57
C VAL A 154 1.53 -0.52 13.96
N MET A 155 2.48 -0.31 14.87
CA MET A 155 2.99 1.00 15.23
C MET A 155 4.46 1.14 14.82
N VAL A 156 4.81 2.31 14.27
CA VAL A 156 6.15 2.64 13.80
C VAL A 156 6.49 4.08 14.20
N THR A 157 7.73 4.32 14.64
CA THR A 157 8.17 5.67 15.04
C THR A 157 8.75 6.48 13.89
N SER A 158 8.96 7.77 14.17
CA SER A 158 9.60 8.75 13.30
C SER A 158 8.86 8.99 11.97
N VAL A 159 7.54 8.76 11.94
CA VAL A 159 6.70 9.05 10.77
C VAL A 159 6.23 10.51 10.82
N ASP A 160 6.42 11.23 9.73
CA ASP A 160 6.00 12.63 9.58
C ASP A 160 4.47 12.74 9.45
N ILE A 161 3.93 13.92 9.79
CA ILE A 161 2.57 14.30 9.40
C ILE A 161 2.59 14.66 7.90
N PRO A 162 1.71 14.08 7.05
CA PRO A 162 1.61 14.46 5.64
C PRO A 162 1.22 15.93 5.49
N GLY A 163 1.97 16.67 4.65
CA GLY A 163 1.60 18.03 4.28
C GLY A 163 0.36 18.07 3.39
N GLU A 164 -0.27 19.24 3.25
CA GLU A 164 -1.53 19.40 2.48
C GLU A 164 -1.45 18.94 1.02
N SER A 165 -0.25 19.02 0.42
CA SER A 165 0.00 18.57 -0.97
C SER A 165 0.64 17.18 -1.07
N ALA A 166 0.78 16.45 0.04
CA ALA A 166 1.32 15.10 0.01
C ALA A 166 0.35 14.18 -0.75
N PRO A 167 0.85 13.34 -1.68
CA PRO A 167 0.00 12.37 -2.35
C PRO A 167 -0.50 11.34 -1.33
N SER A 168 -1.72 10.82 -1.56
CA SER A 168 -2.18 9.62 -0.87
C SER A 168 -1.27 8.44 -1.19
N PRO A 169 -1.07 7.50 -0.25
CA PRO A 169 -0.23 6.35 -0.50
C PRO A 169 -0.96 5.31 -1.35
N ASP A 170 -0.21 4.41 -1.96
CA ASP A 170 -0.77 3.27 -2.69
C ASP A 170 -1.14 2.12 -1.73
N ASP A 171 -2.43 1.77 -1.69
CA ASP A 171 -2.93 0.63 -0.90
C ASP A 171 -2.97 -0.68 -1.70
N PRO A 172 -2.98 -1.85 -1.02
CA PRO A 172 -3.11 -3.12 -1.70
C PRO A 172 -4.41 -3.23 -2.51
N LEU A 173 -4.29 -3.54 -3.80
CA LEU A 173 -5.45 -3.78 -4.65
C LEU A 173 -6.23 -5.02 -4.19
N PRO A 174 -7.56 -5.06 -4.31
CA PRO A 174 -8.35 -6.26 -3.95
C PRO A 174 -7.87 -7.56 -4.62
N ALA A 175 -7.28 -7.46 -5.82
CA ALA A 175 -6.73 -8.60 -6.54
C ALA A 175 -5.48 -9.20 -5.86
N THR A 176 -4.65 -8.40 -5.18
CA THR A 176 -3.44 -8.89 -4.50
C THR A 176 -3.76 -9.58 -3.17
N LEU A 177 -4.89 -9.22 -2.54
CA LEU A 177 -5.39 -9.85 -1.31
C LEU A 177 -5.99 -11.23 -1.55
N LYS A 178 -6.50 -11.51 -2.76
CA LYS A 178 -7.23 -12.75 -3.07
C LYS A 178 -6.40 -14.00 -2.76
N GLY A 179 -6.91 -14.82 -1.85
CA GLY A 179 -6.31 -16.09 -1.41
C GLY A 179 -5.04 -15.92 -0.56
N THR A 180 -4.82 -14.72 -0.01
CA THR A 180 -3.97 -14.51 1.17
C THR A 180 -4.84 -14.69 2.42
N GLY A 181 -4.23 -14.82 3.59
CA GLY A 181 -4.90 -14.68 4.88
C GLY A 181 -5.20 -13.23 5.28
N ILE A 182 -4.86 -12.24 4.45
CA ILE A 182 -4.98 -10.80 4.73
C ILE A 182 -6.26 -10.24 4.09
N ALA A 183 -7.09 -9.61 4.92
CA ALA A 183 -8.35 -8.96 4.50
C ALA A 183 -8.20 -7.46 4.22
N SER A 184 -7.29 -6.77 4.92
CA SER A 184 -6.91 -5.37 4.69
C SER A 184 -5.52 -5.11 5.25
N ALA A 185 -4.78 -4.22 4.61
CA ALA A 185 -3.48 -3.77 5.05
C ALA A 185 -3.12 -2.43 4.39
N ASP A 186 -3.97 -1.42 4.56
CA ASP A 186 -3.78 -0.08 3.98
C ASP A 186 -2.46 0.54 4.48
N ALA A 187 -1.89 1.49 3.75
CA ALA A 187 -0.61 2.09 4.06
C ALA A 187 -0.65 3.00 5.30
N ILE A 188 0.49 3.08 6.00
CA ILE A 188 0.71 4.03 7.10
C ILE A 188 0.99 5.40 6.49
N TRP A 189 -0.03 6.13 6.02
CA TRP A 189 0.18 7.39 5.30
C TRP A 189 0.96 8.42 6.13
N GLY A 190 0.63 8.54 7.40
CA GLY A 190 1.17 9.57 8.27
C GLY A 190 1.27 9.10 9.72
N GLY A 191 1.92 9.94 10.53
CA GLY A 191 1.96 9.75 11.98
C GLY A 191 1.39 10.94 12.75
N PHE A 192 1.06 10.70 14.01
CA PHE A 192 0.76 11.73 15.00
C PHE A 192 1.85 11.70 16.08
N GLU A 193 2.42 12.85 16.44
CA GLU A 193 3.56 12.94 17.39
C GLU A 193 4.77 12.05 17.04
N GLY A 194 4.95 11.73 15.76
CA GLY A 194 6.00 10.83 15.27
C GLY A 194 5.61 9.36 15.23
N TYR A 195 4.36 8.99 15.55
CA TYR A 195 3.88 7.61 15.55
C TYR A 195 2.92 7.37 14.40
N GLY A 196 3.33 6.52 13.46
CA GLY A 196 2.41 5.95 12.47
C GLY A 196 1.72 4.72 13.04
N GLN A 197 0.39 4.66 12.93
CA GLN A 197 -0.43 3.52 13.34
C GLN A 197 -1.24 3.00 12.16
N GLN A 198 -1.31 1.68 12.04
CA GLN A 198 -2.18 1.03 11.07
C GLN A 198 -2.56 -0.36 11.54
N PHE A 199 -3.60 -0.94 10.95
CA PHE A 199 -4.07 -2.27 11.29
C PHE A 199 -4.00 -3.19 10.07
N ILE A 200 -3.54 -4.42 10.32
CA ILE A 200 -3.68 -5.53 9.37
C ILE A 200 -4.89 -6.34 9.81
N GLY A 201 -5.86 -6.44 8.93
CA GLY A 201 -6.99 -7.33 9.10
C GLY A 201 -6.65 -8.74 8.62
N VAL A 202 -6.83 -9.73 9.49
CA VAL A 202 -6.47 -11.13 9.23
C VAL A 202 -7.69 -12.03 9.28
N THR A 203 -7.80 -12.93 8.32
CA THR A 203 -8.89 -13.91 8.20
C THR A 203 -8.58 -15.20 8.96
N GLY A 204 -9.62 -15.79 9.54
CA GLY A 204 -9.54 -17.05 10.28
C GLY A 204 -8.88 -16.93 11.67
N GLY A 205 -8.75 -15.73 12.22
CA GLY A 205 -8.24 -15.47 13.56
C GLY A 205 -6.76 -15.11 13.65
N GLN A 206 -6.25 -15.05 14.88
CA GLN A 206 -4.85 -14.73 15.16
C GLN A 206 -3.93 -15.83 14.63
N ARG A 207 -2.79 -15.43 14.06
CA ARG A 207 -1.80 -16.31 13.45
C ARG A 207 -0.40 -15.91 13.91
N PRO A 208 0.54 -16.85 14.05
CA PRO A 208 1.92 -16.48 14.33
C PRO A 208 2.41 -15.49 13.27
N PHE A 209 3.16 -14.47 13.69
CA PHE A 209 3.73 -13.46 12.82
C PHE A 209 5.18 -13.17 13.18
N ARG A 210 5.89 -12.53 12.26
CA ARG A 210 7.20 -11.94 12.52
C ARG A 210 7.34 -10.59 11.85
N VAL A 211 8.22 -9.75 12.39
CA VAL A 211 8.47 -8.40 11.91
C VAL A 211 9.95 -8.21 11.58
N SER A 212 10.23 -7.49 10.50
CA SER A 212 11.58 -7.11 10.12
C SER A 212 11.61 -5.72 9.48
N LEU A 213 12.77 -5.08 9.54
CA LEU A 213 13.03 -3.81 8.85
C LEU A 213 13.96 -4.07 7.65
N LEU A 214 13.66 -3.44 6.53
CA LEU A 214 14.54 -3.37 5.37
C LEU A 214 14.97 -1.92 5.14
N THR A 215 16.14 -1.74 4.57
CA THR A 215 16.69 -0.44 4.17
C THR A 215 16.75 -0.33 2.64
N GLY A 216 16.94 0.91 2.15
CA GLY A 216 17.10 1.22 0.72
C GLY A 216 15.96 0.76 -0.19
N PRO A 217 14.69 1.20 -0.01
CA PRO A 217 14.17 2.19 0.96
C PRO A 217 13.74 1.58 2.31
N THR A 218 13.49 2.43 3.31
CA THR A 218 13.00 2.00 4.63
C THR A 218 11.63 1.33 4.48
N ARG A 219 11.55 0.08 4.95
CA ARG A 219 10.33 -0.72 4.92
C ARG A 219 10.15 -1.48 6.22
N LEU A 220 8.93 -1.46 6.75
CA LEU A 220 8.49 -2.37 7.81
C LEU A 220 7.78 -3.55 7.16
N VAL A 221 8.27 -4.76 7.42
CA VAL A 221 7.76 -6.01 6.84
C VAL A 221 7.13 -6.83 7.94
N VAL A 222 5.87 -7.20 7.77
CA VAL A 222 5.12 -8.09 8.66
C VAL A 222 4.79 -9.36 7.88
N ASP A 223 5.38 -10.49 8.27
CA ASP A 223 5.05 -11.80 7.73
C ASP A 223 4.04 -12.48 8.67
N VAL A 224 2.91 -12.94 8.15
CA VAL A 224 1.85 -13.63 8.90
C VAL A 224 1.74 -15.07 8.40
N ALA A 225 1.89 -16.05 9.29
CA ALA A 225 1.84 -17.48 8.95
C ALA A 225 0.48 -17.87 8.39
N ARG A 226 0.43 -18.86 7.49
CA ARG A 226 -0.80 -19.41 6.93
C ARG A 226 -1.30 -20.65 7.66
#